data_AF-A0A078GR10-F1
#
_entry.id   AF-A0A078GR10-F1
#
_cell.length_a   1.000
_cell.length_b   1.000
_cell.length_c   1.000
_cell.angle_alpha   90.00
_cell.angle_beta   90.00
_cell.angle_gamma   90.00
#
_symmetry.space_group_name_H-M   'P 1'
#
loop_
_entity.id
_entity.type
_entity.pdbx_description
1 polymer ?
#
loop_
_entity_poly.entity_id
_entity_poly.type
_entity_poly.pdbx_seq_one_letter_code
_entity_poly.pdbx_strand_id
1 'polypeptide(L)'
;MLEGLVARLATTGSSIYKSLQSREPESYDFLSYDYLLHETLSYYTAMFESIDVILPRNHKERINVEQHCLASNNVNIIACEGAERIKRHELLGKWKSRFSMAGFEPYPLSSVVSATIRALLKDYNNGYGIEERDGALYLGWVDRILVSSCAWK
;
A
#
# COMPACT_ATOMS: atom_id res chain seq x y z
N MET A 1 14.13 10.07 -18.04
CA MET A 1 13.45 11.16 -18.78
C MET A 1 12.26 10.65 -19.59
N LEU A 2 12.37 9.54 -20.34
CA LEU A 2 11.26 8.97 -21.12
C LEU A 2 10.09 8.43 -20.26
N GLU A 3 10.38 7.63 -19.22
CA GLU A 3 9.34 7.03 -18.35
C GLU A 3 8.47 8.07 -17.63
N GLY A 4 9.06 9.19 -17.21
CA GLY A 4 8.32 10.30 -16.60
C GLY A 4 7.33 10.96 -17.58
N LEU A 5 7.72 11.07 -18.87
CA LEU A 5 6.84 11.57 -19.92
C LEU A 5 5.71 10.57 -20.22
N VAL A 6 6.03 9.28 -20.29
CA VAL A 6 5.04 8.20 -20.47
C VAL A 6 4.03 8.22 -19.33
N ALA A 7 4.50 8.33 -18.08
CA ALA A 7 3.63 8.45 -16.92
C ALA A 7 2.72 9.69 -17.00
N ARG A 8 3.20 10.84 -17.46
CA ARG A 8 2.36 12.05 -17.63
C ARG A 8 1.32 11.93 -18.74
N LEU A 9 1.59 11.15 -19.78
CA LEU A 9 0.66 10.93 -20.89
C LEU A 9 -0.34 9.81 -20.59
N ALA A 10 -0.15 9.06 -19.51
CA ALA A 10 -1.08 8.02 -19.11
C ALA A 10 -2.41 8.61 -18.62
N THR A 11 -3.51 8.05 -19.10
CA THR A 11 -4.87 8.55 -18.85
C THR A 11 -5.53 7.97 -17.61
N THR A 12 -4.92 6.96 -16.97
CA THR A 12 -5.45 6.30 -15.77
C THR A 12 -4.38 6.13 -14.71
N GLY A 13 -4.77 6.17 -13.43
CA GLY A 13 -3.86 5.95 -12.31
C GLY A 13 -3.15 4.59 -12.37
N SER A 14 -3.79 3.54 -12.90
CA SER A 14 -3.17 2.21 -13.06
C SER A 14 -2.02 2.23 -14.08
N SER A 15 -2.20 2.94 -15.20
CA SER A 15 -1.14 3.13 -16.19
C SER A 15 0.00 3.98 -15.65
N ILE A 16 -0.32 5.07 -14.93
CA ILE A 16 0.68 5.93 -14.26
C ILE A 16 1.49 5.11 -13.25
N TYR A 17 0.82 4.34 -12.39
CA TYR A 17 1.45 3.46 -11.40
C TYR A 17 2.45 2.50 -12.06
N LYS A 18 2.02 1.81 -13.13
CA LYS A 18 2.87 0.85 -13.84
C LYS A 18 4.09 1.51 -14.49
N SER A 19 3.93 2.69 -15.08
CA SER A 19 5.04 3.44 -15.69
C SER A 19 6.01 4.01 -14.66
N LEU A 20 5.52 4.38 -13.48
CA LEU A 20 6.37 4.89 -12.40
C LEU A 20 7.04 3.78 -11.59
N GLN A 21 6.53 2.54 -11.61
CA GLN A 21 7.13 1.44 -10.88
C GLN A 21 8.50 1.07 -11.48
N SER A 22 9.58 1.51 -10.84
CA SER A 22 10.94 1.24 -11.34
C SER A 22 11.31 -0.24 -11.20
N ARG A 23 11.97 -0.81 -12.20
CA ARG A 23 12.75 -2.04 -12.05
C ARG A 23 14.08 -1.68 -11.37
N GLU A 24 14.11 -1.56 -10.03
CA GLU A 24 15.35 -1.39 -9.27
C GLU A 24 16.26 -2.65 -9.39
N PRO A 25 17.60 -2.49 -9.34
CA PRO A 25 18.56 -3.60 -9.44
C PRO A 25 18.53 -4.51 -8.20
N GLU A 26 18.91 -5.78 -8.40
CA GLU A 26 18.78 -6.91 -7.48
C GLU A 26 19.78 -6.95 -6.31
N SER A 27 20.12 -5.82 -5.68
CA SER A 27 21.04 -5.86 -4.53
C SER A 27 20.28 -5.98 -3.21
N TYR A 28 20.23 -7.19 -2.67
CA TYR A 28 19.85 -7.42 -1.28
C TYR A 28 21.11 -7.41 -0.41
N ASP A 29 21.23 -6.42 0.48
CA ASP A 29 22.06 -6.62 1.68
C ASP A 29 21.27 -7.52 2.65
N PHE A 30 21.94 -8.41 3.37
CA PHE A 30 21.30 -9.35 4.30
C PHE A 30 20.42 -8.65 5.36
N LEU A 31 20.84 -7.45 5.82
CA LEU A 31 20.06 -6.57 6.71
C LEU A 31 18.71 -6.12 6.10
N SER A 32 18.60 -6.11 4.77
CA SER A 32 17.39 -5.77 4.02
C SER A 32 16.36 -6.89 4.06
N TYR A 33 16.79 -8.17 4.07
CA TYR A 33 15.86 -9.29 4.04
C TYR A 33 15.17 -9.51 5.39
N ASP A 34 15.93 -9.49 6.50
CA ASP A 34 15.36 -9.60 7.85
C ASP A 34 14.38 -8.47 8.13
N TYR A 35 14.74 -7.24 7.76
CA TYR A 35 13.83 -6.09 7.86
C TYR A 35 12.58 -6.27 6.99
N LEU A 36 12.75 -6.68 5.73
CA LEU A 36 11.62 -6.92 4.81
C LEU A 36 10.68 -7.99 5.34
N LEU A 37 11.21 -9.09 5.88
CA LEU A 37 10.43 -10.18 6.44
C LEU A 37 9.65 -9.69 7.66
N HIS A 38 10.31 -9.01 8.60
CA HIS A 38 9.66 -8.44 9.77
C HIS A 38 8.56 -7.44 9.40
N GLU A 39 8.85 -6.53 8.46
CA GLU A 39 7.90 -5.52 7.99
C GLU A 39 6.71 -6.18 7.26
N THR A 40 6.95 -7.21 6.46
CA THR A 40 5.91 -7.96 5.78
C THR A 40 5.03 -8.69 6.78
N LEU A 41 5.61 -9.46 7.70
CA LEU A 41 4.86 -10.21 8.71
C LEU A 41 4.03 -9.26 9.59
N SER A 42 4.62 -8.16 10.07
CA SER A 42 3.89 -7.15 10.85
C SER A 42 2.70 -6.57 10.10
N TYR A 43 2.88 -6.24 8.81
CA TYR A 43 1.78 -5.75 7.96
C TYR A 43 0.65 -6.78 7.80
N TYR A 44 0.99 -8.03 7.48
CA TYR A 44 -0.04 -9.05 7.26
C TYR A 44 -0.73 -9.47 8.56
N THR A 45 -0.02 -9.50 9.69
CA THR A 45 -0.64 -9.73 11.00
C THR A 45 -1.73 -8.70 11.26
N ALA A 46 -1.46 -7.40 11.08
CA ALA A 46 -2.48 -6.36 11.25
C ALA A 46 -3.67 -6.55 10.28
N MET A 47 -3.42 -6.95 9.03
CA MET A 47 -4.49 -7.26 8.08
C MET A 47 -5.36 -8.43 8.55
N PHE A 48 -4.76 -9.55 8.97
CA PHE A 48 -5.49 -10.73 9.45
C PHE A 48 -6.26 -10.44 10.74
N GLU A 49 -5.68 -9.71 11.70
CA GLU A 49 -6.36 -9.28 12.92
C GLU A 49 -7.58 -8.41 12.61
N SER A 50 -7.44 -7.48 11.67
CA SER A 50 -8.54 -6.61 11.24
C SER A 50 -9.71 -7.38 10.60
N ILE A 51 -9.44 -8.53 9.97
CA ILE A 51 -10.47 -9.42 9.41
C ILE A 51 -11.08 -10.30 10.49
N ASP A 52 -10.27 -10.80 11.43
CA ASP A 52 -10.70 -11.71 12.50
C ASP A 52 -11.76 -11.08 13.40
N VAL A 53 -11.72 -9.75 13.58
CA VAL A 53 -12.73 -9.01 14.36
C VAL A 53 -14.05 -8.76 13.62
N ILE A 54 -14.10 -8.89 12.29
CA ILE A 54 -15.30 -8.61 11.48
C ILE A 54 -16.00 -9.91 11.07
N LEU A 55 -15.25 -10.93 10.68
CA LEU A 55 -15.80 -12.15 10.08
C LEU A 55 -15.38 -13.41 10.85
N PRO A 56 -16.32 -14.32 11.18
CA PRO A 56 -16.00 -15.63 11.74
C PRO A 56 -15.05 -16.45 10.86
N ARG A 57 -14.22 -17.30 11.47
CA ARG A 57 -13.21 -18.12 10.75
C ARG A 57 -13.77 -19.06 9.69
N ASN A 58 -15.01 -19.51 9.86
CA ASN A 58 -15.70 -20.39 8.91
C ASN A 58 -16.47 -19.62 7.82
N HIS A 59 -16.42 -18.28 7.82
CA HIS A 59 -17.09 -17.45 6.83
C HIS A 59 -16.42 -17.62 5.45
N LYS A 60 -17.18 -18.03 4.44
CA LYS A 60 -16.63 -18.35 3.11
C LYS A 60 -15.90 -17.18 2.46
N GLU A 61 -16.42 -15.96 2.59
CA GLU A 61 -15.77 -14.78 2.01
C GLU A 61 -14.44 -14.47 2.71
N ARG A 62 -14.35 -14.70 4.03
CA ARG A 62 -13.10 -14.55 4.77
C ARG A 62 -12.06 -15.52 4.24
N ILE A 63 -12.41 -16.81 4.14
CA ILE A 63 -11.52 -17.85 3.63
C ILE A 63 -11.04 -17.47 2.22
N ASN A 64 -11.94 -17.02 1.35
CA ASN A 64 -11.58 -16.59 -0.01
C ASN A 64 -10.59 -15.41 -0.02
N VAL A 65 -10.83 -14.37 0.79
CA VAL A 65 -9.94 -13.21 0.88
C VAL A 65 -8.57 -13.61 1.44
N GLU A 66 -8.55 -14.39 2.52
CA GLU A 66 -7.31 -14.84 3.15
C GLU A 66 -6.47 -15.73 2.21
N GLN A 67 -7.10 -16.71 1.55
CA GLN A 67 -6.40 -17.67 0.68
C GLN A 67 -6.03 -17.08 -0.69
N HIS A 68 -6.95 -16.37 -1.34
CA HIS A 68 -6.74 -15.95 -2.73
C HIS A 68 -6.20 -14.53 -2.87
N CYS A 69 -6.45 -13.65 -1.91
CA CYS A 69 -5.94 -12.28 -1.95
C CYS A 69 -4.68 -12.11 -1.09
N LEU A 70 -4.72 -12.53 0.18
CA LEU A 70 -3.60 -12.27 1.11
C LEU A 70 -2.46 -13.29 0.96
N ALA A 71 -2.75 -14.59 0.92
CA ALA A 71 -1.71 -15.61 0.83
C ALA A 71 -0.93 -15.55 -0.49
N SER A 72 -1.61 -15.27 -1.61
CA SER A 72 -0.94 -15.05 -2.90
C SER A 72 0.08 -13.90 -2.85
N ASN A 73 -0.22 -12.84 -2.09
CA ASN A 73 0.69 -11.71 -1.95
C ASN A 73 1.87 -12.04 -1.05
N ASN A 74 1.63 -12.77 0.04
CA ASN A 74 2.69 -13.23 0.95
C ASN A 74 3.72 -14.08 0.22
N VAL A 75 3.27 -15.06 -0.57
CA VAL A 75 4.18 -15.92 -1.35
C VAL A 75 4.99 -15.09 -2.33
N ASN A 76 4.37 -14.13 -3.03
CA ASN A 76 5.10 -13.32 -3.99
C ASN A 76 6.14 -12.39 -3.32
N ILE A 77 5.86 -11.85 -2.13
CA ILE A 77 6.78 -10.95 -1.43
C ILE A 77 7.95 -11.71 -0.80
N ILE A 78 7.68 -12.88 -0.20
CA ILE A 78 8.65 -13.63 0.61
C ILE A 78 9.45 -14.64 -0.24
N ALA A 79 8.80 -15.32 -1.18
CA ALA A 79 9.37 -16.47 -1.89
C ALA A 79 9.76 -16.21 -3.34
N CYS A 80 9.28 -15.12 -3.96
CA CYS A 80 9.70 -14.75 -5.32
C CYS A 80 10.85 -13.75 -5.29
N GLU A 81 11.82 -13.93 -6.18
CA GLU A 81 12.98 -13.05 -6.35
C GLU A 81 13.03 -12.47 -7.77
N GLY A 82 13.87 -11.44 -7.98
CA GLY A 82 14.12 -10.88 -9.31
C GLY A 82 12.85 -10.50 -10.08
N ALA A 83 12.76 -10.97 -11.32
CA ALA A 83 11.62 -10.72 -12.22
C ALA A 83 10.32 -11.44 -11.82
N GLU A 84 10.41 -12.53 -11.04
CA GLU A 84 9.24 -13.29 -10.56
C GLU A 84 8.51 -12.56 -9.40
N ARG A 85 9.20 -11.65 -8.72
CA ARG A 85 8.59 -10.78 -7.71
C ARG A 85 7.86 -9.60 -8.34
N ILE A 86 6.57 -9.82 -8.55
CA ILE A 86 5.62 -8.87 -9.16
C ILE A 86 5.14 -7.83 -8.13
N LYS A 87 4.88 -8.25 -6.89
CA LYS A 87 4.38 -7.39 -5.80
C LYS A 87 5.56 -6.85 -5.01
N ARG A 88 5.81 -5.56 -5.18
CA ARG A 88 6.83 -4.81 -4.45
C ARG A 88 6.15 -3.67 -3.74
N HIS A 89 5.89 -3.86 -2.44
CA HIS A 89 5.39 -2.77 -1.61
C HIS A 89 6.54 -1.80 -1.37
N GLU A 90 6.26 -0.52 -1.56
CA GLU A 90 7.26 0.53 -1.39
C GLU A 90 6.69 1.63 -0.51
N LEU A 91 7.55 2.23 0.30
CA LEU A 91 7.16 3.34 1.16
C LEU A 91 6.62 4.50 0.32
N LEU A 92 5.62 5.20 0.85
CA LEU A 92 5.02 6.36 0.19
C LEU A 92 6.07 7.41 -0.20
N GLY A 93 7.15 7.55 0.57
CA GLY A 93 8.25 8.47 0.25
C GLY A 93 8.93 8.17 -1.10
N LYS A 94 9.11 6.89 -1.44
CA LYS A 94 9.64 6.50 -2.76
C LYS A 94 8.68 6.90 -3.88
N TRP A 95 7.39 6.67 -3.68
CA TRP A 95 6.35 7.09 -4.64
C TRP A 95 6.31 8.62 -4.79
N LYS A 96 6.36 9.37 -3.68
CA LYS A 96 6.43 10.84 -3.69
C LYS A 96 7.60 11.36 -4.53
N SER A 97 8.78 10.75 -4.37
CA SER A 97 9.97 11.08 -5.16
C SER A 97 9.73 10.83 -6.65
N ARG A 98 9.17 9.67 -7.02
CA ARG A 98 8.91 9.30 -8.42
C ARG A 98 7.87 10.20 -9.10
N PHE A 99 6.78 10.54 -8.40
CA PHE A 99 5.80 11.49 -8.90
C PHE A 99 6.44 12.86 -9.14
N SER A 100 7.22 13.35 -8.18
CA SER A 100 7.93 14.64 -8.30
C SER A 100 8.93 14.63 -9.47
N MET A 101 9.70 13.55 -9.64
CA MET A 101 10.64 13.38 -10.75
C MET A 101 9.94 13.30 -12.12
N ALA A 102 8.71 12.79 -12.15
CA ALA A 102 7.89 12.78 -13.36
C ALA A 102 7.20 14.13 -13.62
N GLY A 103 7.43 15.14 -12.76
CA GLY A 103 6.90 16.50 -12.91
C GLY A 103 5.50 16.69 -12.37
N PHE A 104 4.99 15.75 -11.56
CA PHE A 104 3.73 15.92 -10.85
C PHE A 104 3.94 16.72 -9.56
N GLU A 105 2.95 17.52 -9.20
CA GLU A 105 2.96 18.29 -7.96
C GLU A 105 2.01 17.67 -6.93
N PRO A 106 2.39 17.60 -5.63
CA PRO A 106 1.49 17.16 -4.58
C PRO A 106 0.22 18.02 -4.54
N TYR A 107 -0.93 17.37 -4.43
CA TYR A 107 -2.22 18.01 -4.25
C TYR A 107 -2.80 17.61 -2.89
N PRO A 108 -3.05 18.56 -1.97
CA PRO A 108 -3.55 18.23 -0.64
C PRO A 108 -4.97 17.64 -0.73
N LEU A 109 -5.19 16.55 0.00
CA LEU A 109 -6.52 15.97 0.15
C LEU A 109 -7.41 16.94 0.95
N SER A 110 -8.68 17.07 0.55
CA SER A 110 -9.64 17.93 1.24
C SER A 110 -9.96 17.38 2.62
N SER A 111 -10.05 18.26 3.63
CA SER A 111 -10.46 17.91 5.00
C SER A 111 -11.87 17.27 5.06
N VAL A 112 -12.70 17.52 4.05
CA VAL A 112 -14.01 16.86 3.90
C VAL A 112 -13.84 15.36 3.66
N VAL A 113 -12.81 14.95 2.90
CA VAL A 113 -12.55 13.54 2.61
C VAL A 113 -12.20 12.80 3.89
N SER A 114 -11.29 13.35 4.70
CA SER A 114 -10.92 12.70 5.96
C SER A 114 -12.04 12.73 6.99
N ALA A 115 -12.82 13.80 7.08
CA ALA A 115 -14.01 13.83 7.93
C ALA A 115 -15.01 12.74 7.54
N THR A 116 -15.23 12.55 6.23
CA THR A 116 -16.11 11.50 5.70
C THR A 116 -15.59 10.10 6.04
N ILE A 117 -14.29 9.85 5.86
CA ILE A 117 -13.70 8.56 6.19
C ILE A 117 -13.75 8.30 7.70
N ARG A 118 -13.47 9.29 8.55
CA ARG A 118 -13.62 9.16 10.01
C ARG A 118 -15.06 8.83 10.39
N ALA A 119 -16.04 9.46 9.76
CA ALA A 119 -17.45 9.19 10.02
C ALA A 119 -17.80 7.74 9.65
N LEU A 120 -17.35 7.28 8.48
CA LEU A 120 -17.55 5.90 8.03
C LEU A 120 -16.92 4.89 8.99
N LEU A 121 -15.69 5.13 9.44
CA LEU A 121 -14.98 4.20 10.34
C LEU A 121 -15.64 4.03 11.72
N LYS A 122 -16.53 4.94 12.14
CA LYS A 122 -17.27 4.78 13.40
C LYS A 122 -18.19 3.56 13.41
N ASP A 123 -18.63 3.13 12.22
CA ASP A 123 -19.48 1.95 12.06
C ASP A 123 -18.67 0.65 11.98
N TYR A 124 -17.33 0.75 11.96
CA TYR A 124 -16.39 -0.36 11.94
C TYR A 124 -15.73 -0.55 13.31
N ASN A 125 -14.83 -1.54 13.42
CA ASN A 125 -14.08 -1.78 14.64
C ASN A 125 -13.15 -0.60 14.99
N ASN A 126 -13.08 -0.24 16.28
CA ASN A 126 -12.25 0.83 16.82
C ASN A 126 -10.73 0.67 16.59
N GLY A 127 -10.29 -0.52 16.14
CA GLY A 127 -8.93 -0.72 15.68
C GLY A 127 -8.60 0.07 14.42
N TYR A 128 -9.58 0.44 13.59
CA TYR A 128 -9.31 1.29 12.42
C TYR A 128 -9.15 2.77 12.80
N GLY A 129 -8.16 3.40 12.20
CA GLY A 129 -7.91 4.83 12.36
C GLY A 129 -7.38 5.48 11.09
N ILE A 130 -7.49 6.81 11.01
CA ILE A 130 -6.81 7.58 9.96
C ILE A 130 -5.95 8.71 10.52
N GLU A 131 -4.77 8.89 9.92
CA GLU A 131 -3.83 9.96 10.19
C GLU A 131 -3.63 10.78 8.91
N GLU A 132 -3.58 12.11 9.03
CA GLU A 132 -3.12 12.98 7.95
C GLU A 132 -1.71 13.45 8.27
N ARG A 133 -0.78 13.19 7.36
CA ARG A 133 0.61 13.63 7.50
C ARG A 133 1.22 13.91 6.13
N ASP A 134 1.94 15.02 6.01
CA ASP A 134 2.65 15.41 4.78
C ASP A 134 1.76 15.42 3.52
N GLY A 135 0.51 15.91 3.62
CA GLY A 135 -0.44 15.97 2.50
C GLY A 135 -0.98 14.61 2.03
N ALA A 136 -0.72 13.54 2.79
CA ALA A 136 -1.23 12.20 2.54
C ALA A 136 -2.15 11.74 3.68
N LEU A 137 -3.07 10.84 3.34
CA LEU A 137 -3.95 10.17 4.28
C LEU A 137 -3.47 8.74 4.50
N TYR A 138 -3.36 8.33 5.75
CA TYR A 138 -2.95 7.00 6.15
C TYR A 138 -4.12 6.32 6.84
N LEU A 139 -4.59 5.20 6.31
CA LEU A 139 -5.52 4.29 6.97
C LEU A 139 -4.70 3.21 7.69
N GLY A 140 -4.97 3.03 8.98
CA GLY A 140 -4.27 2.06 9.82
C GLY A 140 -5.19 1.16 10.62
N TRP A 141 -4.59 0.11 11.17
CA TRP A 141 -5.14 -0.80 12.15
C TRP A 141 -4.24 -0.77 13.40
N VAL A 142 -4.81 -0.35 14.53
CA VAL A 142 -4.11 -0.11 15.81
C VAL A 142 -2.93 0.85 15.62
N ASP A 143 -1.71 0.36 15.59
CA ASP A 143 -0.47 1.11 15.42
C ASP A 143 0.15 0.94 14.02
N ARG A 144 -0.50 0.17 13.15
CA ARG A 144 0.04 -0.20 11.85
C ARG A 144 -0.66 0.52 10.70
N ILE A 145 0.12 1.17 9.84
CA ILE A 145 -0.38 1.74 8.58
C ILE A 145 -0.65 0.61 7.59
N LEU A 146 -1.87 0.55 7.05
CA LEU A 146 -2.31 -0.44 6.06
C LEU A 146 -2.33 0.15 4.65
N VAL A 147 -2.88 1.35 4.50
CA VAL A 147 -3.03 2.01 3.19
C VAL A 147 -2.59 3.45 3.30
N SER A 148 -1.82 3.90 2.31
CA SER A 148 -1.46 5.31 2.13
C SER A 148 -2.15 5.86 0.88
N SER A 149 -2.73 7.05 0.96
CA SER A 149 -3.38 7.75 -0.14
C SER A 149 -2.85 9.17 -0.25
N CYS A 150 -2.57 9.62 -1.46
CA CYS A 150 -2.11 10.98 -1.76
C CYS A 150 -2.63 11.38 -3.14
N ALA A 151 -2.79 12.69 -3.37
CA ALA A 151 -3.21 13.23 -4.65
C ALA A 151 -2.09 14.03 -5.29
N TRP A 152 -2.12 14.09 -6.63
CA TRP A 152 -1.11 14.73 -7.47
C TRP A 152 -1.79 15.36 -8.69
N LYS A 153 -1.20 16.45 -9.21
CA LYS A 153 -1.66 17.14 -10.43
C LYS A 153 -0.51 17.36 -11.41
#